data_AF-A0A6I6YW55-F1
#
_entry.id   AF-A0A6I6YW55-F1
#
_cell.length_a   1.000
_cell.length_b   1.000
_cell.length_c   1.000
_cell.angle_alpha   90.00
_cell.angle_beta   90.00
_cell.angle_gamma   90.00
#
_symmetry.space_group_name_H-M   'P 1'
#
loop_
_entity.id
_entity.type
_entity.pdbx_description
1 polymer ?
#
loop_
_entity_poly.entity_id
_entity_poly.type
_entity_poly.pdbx_seq_one_letter_code
_entity_poly.pdbx_strand_id
1 'polypeptide(L)'
;MTNIMESLQAEFPFEQLGWKITHTFESQGRFFAYVAPFVDARAIQDRFDEVFGIDKWQVSYEKWGEKATKCTISVFLNERWISKEDGSEESDYSSVKGGFSNSLKRAAVLWGVGRYLV
;
A
#
# COMPACT_ATOMS: atom_id res chain seq x y z
N MET A 1 1.87 -22.33 14.27
CA MET A 1 1.96 -20.85 14.36
C MET A 1 2.37 -20.37 13.00
N THR A 2 1.46 -19.76 12.25
CA THR A 2 1.80 -19.14 10.97
C THR A 2 2.84 -18.05 11.25
N ASN A 3 3.94 -18.07 10.51
CA ASN A 3 4.98 -17.06 10.64
C ASN A 3 4.37 -15.71 10.23
N ILE A 4 4.32 -14.73 11.14
CA ILE A 4 3.73 -13.39 10.91
C ILE A 4 4.28 -12.78 9.61
N MET A 5 5.58 -12.99 9.35
CA MET A 5 6.23 -12.50 8.14
C MET A 5 5.67 -13.16 6.88
N GLU A 6 5.44 -14.48 6.89
CA GLU A 6 4.84 -15.20 5.77
C GLU A 6 3.40 -14.73 5.54
N SER A 7 2.58 -14.55 6.60
CA SER A 7 1.21 -14.09 6.45
C SER A 7 1.10 -12.69 5.83
N LEU A 8 2.00 -11.77 6.22
CA LEU A 8 2.05 -10.43 5.64
C LEU A 8 2.54 -10.41 4.20
N GLN A 9 3.48 -11.29 3.87
CA GLN A 9 4.11 -11.36 2.54
C GLN A 9 3.32 -12.21 1.54
N ALA A 10 2.36 -12.99 2.01
CA ALA A 10 1.53 -13.81 1.14
C ALA A 10 0.87 -12.96 0.04
N GLU A 11 0.85 -13.52 -1.16
CA GLU A 11 0.29 -12.86 -2.33
C GLU A 11 -1.19 -12.50 -2.11
N PHE A 12 -1.62 -11.46 -2.81
CA PHE A 12 -3.04 -11.11 -2.82
C PHE A 12 -3.73 -11.99 -3.86
N PRO A 13 -4.95 -12.48 -3.58
CA PRO A 13 -5.77 -13.13 -4.59
C PRO A 13 -5.88 -12.27 -5.84
N PHE A 14 -5.90 -12.90 -7.02
CA PHE A 14 -5.95 -12.18 -8.29
C PHE A 14 -7.15 -11.22 -8.38
N GLU A 15 -8.27 -11.57 -7.75
CA GLU A 15 -9.50 -10.79 -7.70
C GLU A 15 -9.37 -9.52 -6.84
N GLN A 16 -8.36 -9.44 -5.98
CA GLN A 16 -8.04 -8.24 -5.19
C GLN A 16 -7.02 -7.32 -5.90
N LEU A 17 -6.48 -7.76 -7.04
CA LEU A 17 -5.58 -6.94 -7.85
C LEU A 17 -6.39 -6.04 -8.79
N GLY A 18 -6.14 -4.74 -8.67
CA GLY A 18 -6.49 -3.74 -9.65
C GLY A 18 -5.43 -3.59 -10.72
N TRP A 19 -5.80 -3.03 -11.86
CA TRP A 19 -4.92 -2.82 -13.00
C TRP A 19 -4.99 -1.35 -13.44
N LYS A 20 -3.83 -0.69 -13.49
CA LYS A 20 -3.74 0.72 -13.88
C LYS A 20 -2.89 0.86 -15.14
N ILE A 21 -3.43 1.56 -16.14
CA ILE A 21 -2.65 1.96 -17.30
C ILE A 21 -1.60 2.99 -16.85
N THR A 22 -0.32 2.71 -17.14
CA THR A 22 0.81 3.57 -16.78
C THR A 22 1.32 4.37 -17.97
N HIS A 23 1.21 3.81 -19.18
CA HIS A 23 1.66 4.45 -20.41
C HIS A 23 0.86 3.93 -21.59
N THR A 24 0.58 4.79 -22.57
CA THR A 24 -0.10 4.45 -23.82
C THR A 24 0.73 4.93 -25.00
N PHE A 25 0.84 4.12 -26.05
CA PHE A 25 1.62 4.47 -27.23
C PHE A 25 1.03 3.85 -28.50
N GLU A 26 1.39 4.40 -29.66
CA GLU A 26 1.04 3.85 -30.96
C GLU A 26 2.29 3.22 -31.60
N SER A 27 2.12 2.04 -32.20
CA SER A 27 3.16 1.41 -33.00
C SER A 27 2.52 0.67 -34.18
N GLN A 28 3.00 0.93 -35.40
CA GLN A 28 2.52 0.32 -36.64
C GLN A 28 0.99 0.42 -36.82
N GLY A 29 0.39 1.57 -36.49
CA GLY A 29 -1.05 1.81 -36.62
C GLY A 29 -1.90 1.07 -35.58
N ARG A 30 -1.31 0.56 -34.49
CA ARG A 30 -2.02 -0.07 -33.37
C ARG A 30 -1.73 0.67 -32.06
N PHE A 31 -2.74 0.73 -31.20
CA PHE A 31 -2.62 1.30 -29.86
C PHE A 31 -2.25 0.23 -28.84
N PHE A 32 -1.29 0.56 -27.99
CA PHE A 32 -0.79 -0.29 -26.91
C PHE A 32 -0.83 0.47 -25.58
N ALA A 33 -0.89 -0.29 -24.49
CA ALA A 33 -0.82 0.24 -23.14
C ALA A 33 0.05 -0.65 -22.26
N TYR A 34 0.91 -0.04 -21.45
CA TYR A 34 1.52 -0.70 -20.29
C TYR A 34 0.56 -0.61 -19.11
N VAL A 35 0.42 -1.72 -18.39
CA VAL A 35 -0.49 -1.86 -17.27
C VAL A 35 0.31 -2.36 -16.07
N ALA A 36 0.15 -1.69 -14.93
CA ALA A 36 0.74 -2.10 -13.67
C ALA A 36 -0.35 -2.63 -12.74
N PRO A 37 -0.11 -3.77 -12.06
CA PRO A 37 -1.00 -4.24 -11.03
C PRO A 37 -0.88 -3.34 -9.79
N PHE A 38 -1.95 -3.22 -9.03
CA PHE A 38 -1.93 -2.60 -7.71
C PHE A 38 -2.93 -3.29 -6.80
N VAL A 39 -2.75 -3.18 -5.49
CA VAL A 39 -3.76 -3.59 -4.52
C VAL A 39 -4.41 -2.34 -3.90
N ASP A 40 -5.69 -2.43 -3.55
CA ASP A 40 -6.38 -1.35 -2.84
C ASP A 40 -5.95 -1.23 -1.38
N ALA A 41 -6.06 -0.01 -0.84
CA ALA A 41 -5.75 0.28 0.56
C ALA A 41 -6.54 -0.62 1.54
N ARG A 42 -7.79 -0.98 1.19
CA ARG A 42 -8.65 -1.85 2.01
C ARG A 42 -8.08 -3.24 2.16
N ALA A 43 -7.63 -3.87 1.07
CA ALA A 43 -7.03 -5.20 1.16
C ALA A 43 -5.75 -5.22 2.01
N ILE A 44 -5.00 -4.11 2.04
CA ILE A 44 -3.89 -3.96 2.98
C ILE A 44 -4.41 -3.88 4.42
N GLN A 45 -5.42 -3.05 4.69
CA GLN A 45 -6.02 -2.93 6.03
C GLN A 45 -6.56 -4.28 6.51
N ASP A 46 -7.32 -4.99 5.66
CA ASP A 46 -7.84 -6.31 5.92
C ASP A 46 -6.72 -7.32 6.24
N ARG A 47 -5.58 -7.24 5.53
CA ARG A 47 -4.41 -8.08 5.81
C ARG A 47 -3.83 -7.81 7.20
N PHE A 48 -3.70 -6.54 7.60
CA PHE A 48 -3.21 -6.20 8.93
C PHE A 48 -4.21 -6.62 10.01
N ASP A 49 -5.52 -6.45 9.77
CA ASP A 49 -6.57 -6.92 10.68
C ASP A 49 -6.54 -8.44 10.83
N GLU A 50 -6.34 -9.20 9.76
CA GLU A 50 -6.22 -10.67 9.80
C GLU A 50 -4.98 -11.13 10.59
N VAL A 51 -3.85 -10.46 10.41
CA VAL A 51 -2.57 -10.87 11.01
C VAL A 51 -2.44 -10.43 12.46
N PHE A 52 -2.91 -9.23 12.80
CA PHE A 52 -2.68 -8.61 14.10
C PHE A 52 -3.95 -8.48 14.96
N GLY A 53 -5.13 -8.46 14.34
CA GLY A 53 -6.38 -8.09 15.01
C GLY A 53 -6.52 -6.58 15.18
N ILE A 54 -7.73 -6.14 15.55
CA ILE A 54 -8.12 -4.72 15.60
C ILE A 54 -7.31 -3.85 16.59
N ASP A 55 -6.63 -4.45 17.56
CA ASP A 55 -5.99 -3.74 18.69
C ASP A 55 -4.44 -3.72 18.65
N LYS A 56 -3.82 -4.43 17.70
CA LYS A 56 -2.34 -4.59 17.64
C LYS A 56 -1.69 -3.95 16.44
N TRP A 57 -2.42 -3.15 15.68
CA TRP A 57 -1.84 -2.28 14.68
C TRP A 57 -2.60 -0.95 14.61
N GLN A 58 -1.94 0.08 14.11
CA GLN A 58 -2.52 1.40 13.95
C GLN A 58 -1.86 2.13 12.79
N VAL A 59 -2.58 3.11 12.25
CA VAL A 59 -2.09 3.99 11.20
C VAL A 59 -2.22 5.43 11.65
N SER A 60 -1.16 6.21 11.47
CA SER A 60 -1.20 7.67 11.58
C SER A 60 -0.76 8.31 10.27
N TYR A 61 -1.28 9.50 10.01
CA TYR A 61 -0.94 10.29 8.85
C TYR A 61 -0.54 11.68 9.28
N GLU A 62 0.48 12.22 8.63
CA GLU A 62 0.88 13.61 8.80
C GLU A 62 1.14 14.28 7.45
N LYS A 63 0.88 15.59 7.40
CA LYS A 63 1.23 16.40 6.25
C LYS A 63 2.75 16.46 6.14
N TRP A 64 3.27 16.18 4.95
CA TRP A 64 4.69 16.24 4.65
C TRP A 64 4.93 17.21 3.50
N GLY A 65 5.54 18.36 3.77
CA GLY A 65 5.68 19.42 2.77
C GLY A 65 4.34 19.98 2.28
N GLU A 66 4.32 20.60 1.10
CA GLU A 66 3.11 21.27 0.58
C GLU A 66 2.08 20.32 -0.02
N LYS A 67 2.53 19.28 -0.72
CA LYS A 67 1.70 18.34 -1.49
C LYS A 67 2.09 16.88 -1.26
N ALA A 68 2.41 16.50 -0.04
CA ALA A 68 2.69 15.11 0.29
C ALA A 68 2.09 14.71 1.65
N THR A 69 1.80 13.42 1.75
CA THR A 69 1.31 12.77 2.97
C THR A 69 2.33 11.72 3.39
N LYS A 70 2.75 11.76 4.66
CA LYS A 70 3.50 10.67 5.28
C LYS A 70 2.53 9.78 6.05
N CYS A 71 2.68 8.47 5.87
CA CYS A 71 1.92 7.45 6.58
C CYS A 71 2.88 6.66 7.47
N THR A 72 2.48 6.45 8.71
CA THR A 72 3.17 5.59 9.67
C THR A 72 2.26 4.43 10.03
N ILE A 73 2.73 3.21 9.78
CA ILE A 73 2.07 1.98 10.26
C ILE A 73 2.86 1.48 11.46
N SER A 74 2.17 1.35 12.61
CA SER A 74 2.72 0.78 13.83
C SER A 74 2.08 -0.56 14.14
N VAL A 75 2.88 -1.54 14.55
CA VAL A 75 2.42 -2.87 14.97
C VAL A 75 2.95 -3.16 16.37
N PHE A 76 2.10 -3.71 17.23
CA PHE A 76 2.46 -4.13 18.59
C PHE A 76 3.04 -5.55 18.57
N LEU A 77 4.34 -5.66 18.81
CA LEU A 77 5.09 -6.93 18.79
C LEU A 77 6.04 -6.98 19.99
N ASN A 78 6.06 -8.11 20.70
CA ASN A 78 6.93 -8.32 21.86
C ASN A 78 6.82 -7.18 22.89
N GLU A 79 5.59 -6.86 23.29
CA GLU A 79 5.25 -5.85 24.30
C GLU A 79 5.67 -4.41 23.96
N ARG A 80 5.94 -4.11 22.69
CA ARG A 80 6.28 -2.76 22.22
C ARG A 80 5.70 -2.44 20.86
N TRP A 81 5.52 -1.16 20.60
CA TRP A 81 5.17 -0.65 19.28
C TRP A 81 6.41 -0.56 18.40
N ILE A 82 6.31 -1.09 17.18
CA ILE A 82 7.31 -0.95 16.12
C ILE A 82 6.64 -0.19 14.99
N SER A 83 7.22 0.94 14.58
CA SER A 83 6.68 1.82 13.54
C SER A 83 7.55 1.82 12.30
N LYS A 84 6.91 1.86 11.12
CA LYS A 84 7.58 2.10 9.83
C LYS A 84 6.78 3.14 9.06
N GLU A 85 7.48 3.99 8.34
CA GLU A 85 6.86 5.12 7.66
C GLU A 85 7.40 5.31 6.24
N ASP A 86 6.51 5.74 5.35
CA ASP A 86 6.81 6.16 3.98
C ASP A 86 5.81 7.27 3.59
N GLY A 87 6.10 7.98 2.51
CA GLY A 87 5.29 9.08 2.02
C GLY A 87 4.91 8.94 0.56
N SER A 88 3.89 9.68 0.15
CA SER A 88 3.55 9.86 -1.25
C SER A 88 3.15 11.31 -1.49
N GLU A 89 3.47 11.80 -2.68
CA GLU A 89 2.86 13.01 -3.20
C GLU A 89 1.34 12.84 -3.32
N GLU A 90 0.61 13.93 -3.11
CA GLU A 90 -0.81 14.03 -3.33
C GLU A 90 -1.11 14.10 -4.83
N SER A 91 -2.07 13.32 -5.31
CA SER A 91 -2.40 13.27 -6.75
C SER A 91 -3.23 14.48 -7.21
N ASP A 92 -2.99 15.01 -8.41
CA ASP A 92 -3.75 16.17 -8.92
C ASP A 92 -5.26 15.91 -9.15
N TYR A 93 -5.69 14.64 -9.22
CA TYR A 93 -7.08 14.26 -9.51
C TYR A 93 -7.93 14.05 -8.25
N SER A 94 -7.32 13.68 -7.11
CA SER A 94 -7.96 13.53 -5.80
C SER A 94 -6.90 13.62 -4.70
N SER A 95 -6.38 14.82 -4.49
CA SER A 95 -5.14 15.09 -3.75
C SER A 95 -5.08 14.42 -2.39
N VAL A 96 -6.09 14.66 -1.56
CA VAL A 96 -6.14 14.13 -0.19
C VAL A 96 -6.28 12.61 -0.19
N LYS A 97 -7.30 12.04 -0.87
CA LYS A 97 -7.55 10.59 -0.82
C LYS A 97 -6.42 9.78 -1.47
N GLY A 98 -5.84 10.30 -2.55
CA GLY A 98 -4.71 9.70 -3.25
C GLY A 98 -3.44 9.68 -2.39
N GLY A 99 -3.13 10.78 -1.70
CA GLY A 99 -1.97 10.88 -0.81
C GLY A 99 -2.01 9.86 0.33
N PHE A 100 -3.16 9.75 1.01
CA PHE A 100 -3.36 8.75 2.09
C PHE A 100 -3.25 7.31 1.58
N SER A 101 -3.91 7.00 0.45
CA SER A 101 -3.91 5.63 -0.08
C SER A 101 -2.52 5.20 -0.56
N ASN A 102 -1.80 6.08 -1.25
CA ASN A 102 -0.48 5.77 -1.78
C ASN A 102 0.57 5.69 -0.67
N SER A 103 0.56 6.63 0.28
CA SER A 103 1.49 6.59 1.43
C SER A 103 1.26 5.35 2.29
N LEU A 104 0.01 4.93 2.52
CA LEU A 104 -0.30 3.68 3.21
C LEU A 104 0.27 2.46 2.46
N LYS A 105 0.03 2.35 1.15
CA LYS A 105 0.55 1.24 0.33
C LYS A 105 2.08 1.17 0.42
N ARG A 106 2.76 2.30 0.34
CA ARG A 106 4.22 2.37 0.44
C ARG A 106 4.74 2.00 1.84
N ALA A 107 4.12 2.51 2.90
CA ALA A 107 4.48 2.13 4.27
C ALA A 107 4.27 0.63 4.52
N ALA A 108 3.23 0.03 3.94
CA ALA A 108 2.95 -1.41 4.05
C ALA A 108 4.01 -2.29 3.38
N VAL A 109 4.65 -1.83 2.29
CA VAL A 109 5.77 -2.53 1.64
C VAL A 109 6.94 -2.74 2.61
N LEU A 110 7.18 -1.80 3.52
CA LEU A 110 8.23 -1.93 4.55
C LEU A 110 7.95 -3.08 5.53
N TRP A 111 6.68 -3.48 5.67
CA TRP A 111 6.23 -4.66 6.42
C TRP A 111 6.20 -5.94 5.57
N GLY A 112 6.47 -5.85 4.27
CA GLY A 112 6.46 -6.98 3.33
C GLY A 112 5.16 -7.14 2.55
N VAL A 113 4.12 -6.38 2.90
CA VAL A 113 2.81 -6.48 2.26
C VAL A 113 2.87 -5.91 0.84
N GLY A 114 2.44 -6.71 -0.14
CA GLY A 114 2.39 -6.29 -1.55
C GLY A 114 3.75 -6.01 -2.18
N ARG A 115 4.86 -6.46 -1.59
CA ARG A 115 6.23 -6.17 -2.07
C ARG A 115 6.54 -6.74 -3.46
N TYR A 116 5.77 -7.72 -3.91
CA TYR A 116 5.88 -8.30 -5.26
C TYR A 116 5.16 -7.45 -6.34
N LEU A 117 4.39 -6.43 -5.95
CA LEU A 117 3.62 -5.55 -6.85
C LEU A 117 4.32 -4.22 -7.16
N VAL A 118 5.40 -3.90 -6.44
CA VAL A 118 6.12 -2.61 -6.51
C VAL A 118 7.37 -2.69 -7.35
#